data_AF-A0A142YL22-F1
#
_entry.id   AF-A0A142YL22-F1
#
_cell.length_a   1.000
_cell.length_b   1.000
_cell.length_c   1.000
_cell.angle_alpha   90.00
_cell.angle_beta   90.00
_cell.angle_gamma   90.00
#
_symmetry.space_group_name_H-M   'P 1'
#
loop_
_entity.id
_entity.type
_entity.pdbx_description
1 polymer ?
#
loop_
_entity_poly.entity_id
_entity_poly.type
_entity_poly.pdbx_seq_one_letter_code
_entity_poly.pdbx_strand_id
1 'polypeptide(L)'
;MQSFVKAFESRDAKAFAAHWTTEGEYESEAVGTLRGREALEKGFSELFKKTPEVKAEIRPGTLRFLASGMAIGEGVATVRRGPVEPTTVTRYKVLLVREDGRWLIAQMSESADVADSIADLAWLVGEWKSTSGQGAEIRTTYAWSPNKKFLHAQFSIQEKAMPLSGFQVIGVDPESGSLHNWTFEADGGVGEADWIRDGDNWLIQGSGTLVDGGSLTETNILRRVDDDTFTWQSIDRMLDEVELPDLAPVKITRTKPAK
;
A
#
# COMPACT_ATOMS: atom_id res chain seq x y z
N MET A 1 -14.59 9.84 0.59
CA MET A 1 -14.26 8.69 1.45
C MET A 1 -14.86 8.76 2.86
N GLN A 2 -14.73 9.84 3.63
CA GLN A 2 -15.33 9.91 4.98
C GLN A 2 -16.84 9.62 5.02
N SER A 3 -17.61 10.18 4.09
CA SER A 3 -19.07 9.92 3.97
C SER A 3 -19.40 8.47 3.61
N PHE A 4 -18.49 7.79 2.90
CA PHE A 4 -18.64 6.39 2.49
C PHE A 4 -18.46 5.46 3.69
N VAL A 5 -17.36 5.64 4.42
CA VAL A 5 -17.08 4.91 5.68
C VAL A 5 -18.21 5.12 6.68
N LYS A 6 -18.64 6.36 6.89
CA LYS A 6 -19.72 6.67 7.84
C LYS A 6 -21.04 5.98 7.50
N ALA A 7 -21.41 5.91 6.22
CA ALA A 7 -22.62 5.22 5.77
C ALA A 7 -22.52 3.69 5.94
N PHE A 8 -21.33 3.12 5.73
CA PHE A 8 -21.05 1.71 5.97
C PHE A 8 -21.15 1.37 7.46
N GLU A 9 -20.47 2.13 8.32
CA GLU A 9 -20.45 1.93 9.77
C GLU A 9 -21.84 2.15 10.40
N SER A 10 -22.63 3.09 9.88
CA SER A 10 -24.03 3.27 10.29
C SER A 10 -24.97 2.19 9.78
N ARG A 11 -24.48 1.25 8.96
CA ARG A 11 -25.27 0.17 8.34
C ARG A 11 -26.47 0.69 7.54
N ASP A 12 -26.34 1.89 6.97
CA ASP A 12 -27.38 2.51 6.15
C ASP A 12 -27.15 2.14 4.68
N ALA A 13 -27.73 1.01 4.27
CA ALA A 13 -27.56 0.48 2.91
C ALA A 13 -27.99 1.47 1.83
N LYS A 14 -28.99 2.31 2.10
CA LYS A 14 -29.49 3.31 1.16
C LYS A 14 -28.51 4.46 1.03
N ALA A 15 -28.03 5.01 2.15
CA ALA A 15 -27.01 6.05 2.14
C ALA A 15 -25.69 5.54 1.55
N PHE A 16 -25.36 4.26 1.77
CA PHE A 16 -24.17 3.64 1.21
C PHE A 16 -24.28 3.48 -0.30
N ALA A 17 -25.37 2.89 -0.80
CA ALA A 17 -25.61 2.73 -2.24
C ALA A 17 -25.69 4.08 -2.98
N ALA A 18 -26.07 5.18 -2.30
CA ALA A 18 -26.09 6.52 -2.89
C ALA A 18 -24.70 7.05 -3.32
N HIS A 19 -23.60 6.41 -2.90
CA HIS A 19 -22.25 6.74 -3.39
C HIS A 19 -21.96 6.17 -4.79
N TRP A 20 -22.76 5.23 -5.28
CA TRP A 20 -22.66 4.72 -6.63
C TRP A 20 -23.50 5.53 -7.62
N THR A 21 -23.14 5.48 -8.90
CA THR A 21 -24.01 5.89 -10.01
C THR A 21 -25.28 5.02 -10.03
N THR A 22 -26.27 5.41 -10.84
CA THR A 22 -27.51 4.61 -10.98
C THR A 22 -27.21 3.19 -11.46
N GLU A 23 -26.29 3.03 -12.41
CA GLU A 23 -25.85 1.76 -12.99
C GLU A 23 -24.57 1.21 -12.33
N GLY A 24 -24.21 1.72 -11.14
CA GLY A 24 -22.93 1.40 -10.53
C GLY A 24 -22.78 -0.09 -10.20
N GLU A 25 -21.55 -0.59 -10.29
CA GLU A 25 -21.25 -1.99 -10.02
C GLU A 25 -20.36 -2.15 -8.78
N TYR A 26 -20.58 -3.24 -8.05
CA TYR A 26 -19.72 -3.69 -6.96
C TYR A 26 -19.44 -5.18 -7.12
N GLU A 27 -18.19 -5.58 -6.96
CA GLU A 27 -17.78 -6.97 -6.97
C GLU A 27 -16.94 -7.28 -5.74
N SER A 28 -17.28 -8.34 -5.02
CA SER A 28 -16.39 -8.92 -4.01
C SER A 28 -16.67 -10.40 -3.81
N GLU A 29 -15.75 -11.11 -3.15
CA GLU A 29 -15.95 -12.51 -2.80
C GLU A 29 -17.18 -12.71 -1.87
N ALA A 30 -17.47 -11.75 -1.00
CA ALA A 30 -18.52 -11.86 0.00
C ALA A 30 -19.94 -11.77 -0.56
N VAL A 31 -20.15 -11.00 -1.64
CA VAL A 31 -21.49 -10.74 -2.20
C VAL A 31 -21.60 -11.06 -3.69
N GLY A 32 -20.50 -11.47 -4.34
CA GLY A 32 -20.42 -11.62 -5.79
C GLY A 32 -20.52 -10.27 -6.50
N THR A 33 -21.07 -10.27 -7.71
CA THR A 33 -21.31 -9.06 -8.49
C THR A 33 -22.70 -8.49 -8.23
N LEU A 34 -22.78 -7.22 -7.85
CA LEU A 34 -23.99 -6.42 -7.74
C LEU A 34 -23.97 -5.33 -8.81
N ARG A 35 -25.07 -5.17 -9.55
CA ARG A 35 -25.20 -4.18 -10.63
C ARG A 35 -26.42 -3.30 -10.44
N GLY A 36 -26.21 -1.99 -10.47
CA GLY A 36 -27.23 -0.98 -10.28
C GLY A 36 -27.48 -0.67 -8.80
N ARG A 37 -27.81 0.61 -8.53
CA ARG A 37 -27.98 1.14 -7.17
C ARG A 37 -29.02 0.37 -6.35
N GLU A 38 -30.10 -0.11 -6.97
CA GLU A 38 -31.13 -0.90 -6.29
C GLU A 38 -30.59 -2.27 -5.83
N ALA A 39 -29.81 -2.95 -6.68
CA ALA A 39 -29.19 -4.23 -6.31
C ALA A 39 -28.12 -4.04 -5.22
N LEU A 40 -27.36 -2.93 -5.28
CA LEU A 40 -26.41 -2.55 -4.23
C LEU A 40 -27.13 -2.33 -2.89
N GLU A 41 -28.18 -1.50 -2.87
CA GLU A 41 -28.97 -1.26 -1.65
C GLU A 41 -29.51 -2.57 -1.06
N LYS A 42 -30.07 -3.44 -1.89
CA LYS A 42 -30.57 -4.75 -1.46
C LYS A 42 -29.46 -5.66 -0.93
N GLY A 43 -28.35 -5.77 -1.66
CA GLY A 43 -27.20 -6.61 -1.29
C GLY A 43 -26.58 -6.19 0.04
N PHE A 44 -26.31 -4.89 0.20
CA PHE A 44 -25.77 -4.35 1.46
C PHE A 44 -26.79 -4.40 2.61
N SER A 45 -28.09 -4.27 2.33
CA SER A 45 -29.13 -4.51 3.35
C SER A 45 -29.08 -5.93 3.90
N GLU A 46 -28.92 -6.94 3.04
CA GLU A 46 -28.80 -8.34 3.47
C GLU A 46 -27.48 -8.61 4.20
N LEU A 47 -26.38 -7.98 3.78
CA LEU A 47 -25.11 -8.05 4.49
C LEU A 47 -25.25 -7.47 5.91
N PHE A 48 -25.74 -6.23 6.02
CA PHE A 48 -25.85 -5.53 7.30
C PHE A 48 -26.86 -6.16 8.26
N LYS A 49 -27.83 -6.95 7.80
CA LYS A 49 -28.69 -7.76 8.69
C LYS A 49 -27.93 -8.88 9.39
N LYS A 50 -26.93 -9.45 8.71
CA LYS A 50 -26.14 -10.60 9.19
C LYS A 50 -24.90 -10.18 9.96
N THR A 51 -24.45 -8.95 9.79
CA THR A 51 -23.22 -8.44 10.43
C THR A 51 -23.52 -7.70 11.74
N PRO A 52 -22.76 -7.94 12.82
CA PRO A 52 -22.78 -7.12 14.04
C PRO A 52 -22.29 -5.68 13.78
N GLU A 53 -21.95 -4.93 14.83
CA GLU A 53 -21.28 -3.63 14.69
C GLU A 53 -20.10 -3.73 13.70
N VAL A 54 -19.99 -2.77 12.78
CA VAL A 54 -18.92 -2.73 11.78
C VAL A 54 -18.09 -1.47 11.97
N LYS A 55 -16.78 -1.64 11.98
CA LYS A 55 -15.82 -0.53 11.85
C LYS A 55 -15.06 -0.70 10.56
N ALA A 56 -14.87 0.39 9.84
CA ALA A 56 -14.16 0.38 8.57
C ALA A 56 -13.13 1.51 8.53
N GLU A 57 -11.94 1.18 8.07
CA GLU A 57 -10.91 2.14 7.71
C GLU A 57 -10.62 1.99 6.22
N ILE A 58 -10.51 3.12 5.52
CA ILE A 58 -10.03 3.14 4.13
C ILE A 58 -8.73 3.89 4.14
N ARG A 59 -7.67 3.22 3.67
CA ARG A 59 -6.38 3.85 3.34
C ARG A 59 -6.33 4.05 1.83
N PRO A 60 -6.53 5.29 1.33
CA PRO A 60 -6.37 5.58 -0.08
C PRO A 60 -4.91 5.36 -0.50
N GLY A 61 -4.70 4.67 -1.61
CA GLY A 61 -3.41 4.55 -2.27
C GLY A 61 -3.33 5.54 -3.43
N THR A 62 -3.30 5.02 -4.66
CA THR A 62 -3.16 5.84 -5.86
C THR A 62 -4.48 6.45 -6.31
N LEU A 63 -4.42 7.65 -6.88
CA LEU A 63 -5.53 8.30 -7.57
C LEU A 63 -5.03 8.88 -8.89
N ARG A 64 -5.61 8.43 -10.01
CA ARG A 64 -5.23 8.87 -11.35
C ARG A 64 -6.43 9.38 -12.13
N PHE A 65 -6.40 10.65 -12.49
CA PHE A 65 -7.42 11.25 -13.35
C PHE A 65 -7.23 10.77 -14.80
N LEU A 66 -8.29 10.22 -15.38
CA LEU A 66 -8.37 9.88 -16.80
C LEU A 66 -8.91 11.05 -17.63
N ALA A 67 -9.77 11.86 -16.99
CA ALA A 67 -10.35 13.08 -17.52
C ALA A 67 -10.85 13.96 -16.35
N SER A 68 -11.31 15.18 -16.64
CA SER A 68 -11.82 16.11 -15.63
C SER A 68 -12.98 15.58 -14.79
N GLY A 69 -13.74 14.61 -15.32
CA GLY A 69 -14.87 13.96 -14.65
C GLY A 69 -14.70 12.46 -14.46
N MET A 70 -13.48 11.92 -14.55
CA MET A 70 -13.25 10.48 -14.41
C MET A 70 -11.88 10.19 -13.80
N ALA A 71 -11.84 9.33 -12.78
CA ALA A 71 -10.60 8.93 -12.11
C ALA A 71 -10.63 7.45 -11.72
N ILE A 72 -9.47 6.83 -11.67
CA ILE A 72 -9.28 5.51 -11.06
C ILE A 72 -8.59 5.72 -9.72
N GLY A 73 -9.14 5.11 -8.67
CA GLY A 73 -8.53 5.03 -7.36
C GLY A 73 -8.23 3.59 -6.97
N GLU A 74 -7.18 3.39 -6.19
CA GLU A 74 -6.85 2.12 -5.57
C GLU A 74 -6.52 2.34 -4.10
N GLY A 75 -6.69 1.31 -3.28
CA GLY A 75 -6.33 1.39 -1.88
C GLY A 75 -6.64 0.12 -1.11
N VAL A 76 -6.60 0.27 0.21
CA VAL A 76 -6.87 -0.82 1.15
C VAL A 76 -8.07 -0.46 2.01
N ALA A 77 -8.96 -1.43 2.21
CA ALA A 77 -10.08 -1.35 3.13
C ALA A 77 -9.86 -2.36 4.25
N THR A 78 -9.95 -1.89 5.49
CA THR A 78 -9.84 -2.70 6.71
C THR A 78 -11.21 -2.71 7.37
N VAL A 79 -11.82 -3.88 7.52
CA VAL A 79 -13.16 -4.04 8.08
C VAL A 79 -13.12 -4.97 9.29
N ARG A 80 -13.59 -4.47 10.43
CA ARG A 80 -13.78 -5.26 11.65
C ARG A 80 -15.27 -5.46 11.92
N ARG A 81 -15.67 -6.71 12.13
CA ARG A 81 -17.06 -7.12 12.39
C ARG A 81 -17.20 -7.58 13.84
N GLY A 82 -17.75 -6.71 14.69
CA GLY A 82 -17.89 -6.97 16.12
C GLY A 82 -16.55 -7.10 16.86
N PRO A 83 -16.59 -7.46 18.15
CA PRO A 83 -15.38 -7.50 18.98
C PRO A 83 -14.54 -8.76 18.75
N VAL A 84 -15.12 -9.86 18.27
CA VAL A 84 -14.51 -11.20 18.24
C VAL A 84 -14.07 -11.64 16.83
N GLU A 85 -14.69 -11.15 15.76
CA GLU A 85 -14.28 -11.59 14.41
C GLU A 85 -12.92 -10.98 14.02
N PRO A 86 -12.09 -11.73 13.27
CA PRO A 86 -10.86 -11.19 12.72
C PRO A 86 -11.13 -9.99 11.81
N THR A 87 -10.23 -9.02 11.87
CA THR A 87 -10.19 -7.93 10.90
C THR A 87 -9.98 -8.51 9.50
N THR A 88 -10.81 -8.08 8.55
CA THR A 88 -10.64 -8.39 7.13
C THR A 88 -9.94 -7.22 6.47
N VAL A 89 -8.93 -7.50 5.65
CA VAL A 89 -8.25 -6.50 4.84
C VAL A 89 -8.40 -6.86 3.38
N THR A 90 -8.92 -5.95 2.58
CA THR A 90 -9.13 -6.12 1.13
C THR A 90 -8.47 -4.99 0.37
N ARG A 91 -7.94 -5.32 -0.81
CA ARG A 91 -7.58 -4.29 -1.79
C ARG A 91 -8.83 -3.91 -2.56
N TYR A 92 -9.04 -2.62 -2.77
CA TYR A 92 -10.09 -2.13 -3.65
C TYR A 92 -9.51 -1.40 -4.85
N LYS A 93 -10.22 -1.54 -5.98
CA LYS A 93 -10.07 -0.68 -7.15
C LYS A 93 -11.41 -0.01 -7.41
N VAL A 94 -11.38 1.29 -7.72
CA VAL A 94 -12.58 2.08 -7.92
C VAL A 94 -12.47 2.96 -9.17
N LEU A 95 -13.48 2.89 -10.03
CA LEU A 95 -13.71 3.85 -11.09
C LEU A 95 -14.69 4.91 -10.58
N LEU A 96 -14.23 6.15 -10.51
CA LEU A 96 -14.99 7.31 -10.10
C LEU A 96 -15.40 8.12 -11.34
N VAL A 97 -16.65 8.54 -11.38
CA VAL A 97 -17.19 9.45 -12.40
C VAL A 97 -17.88 10.64 -11.75
N ARG A 98 -17.85 11.79 -12.41
CA ARG A 98 -18.48 13.01 -11.91
C ARG A 98 -19.83 13.25 -12.59
N GLU A 99 -20.91 13.13 -11.84
CA GLU A 99 -22.29 13.39 -12.28
C GLU A 99 -22.89 14.53 -11.46
N ASP A 100 -23.48 15.53 -12.13
CA ASP A 100 -24.10 16.71 -11.48
C ASP A 100 -23.20 17.38 -10.44
N GLY A 101 -21.89 17.47 -10.74
CA GLY A 101 -20.88 18.07 -9.88
C GLY A 101 -20.39 17.19 -8.73
N ARG A 102 -20.95 15.99 -8.52
CA ARG A 102 -20.59 15.04 -7.46
C ARG A 102 -19.80 13.86 -8.02
N TRP A 103 -18.79 13.41 -7.28
CA TRP A 103 -18.07 12.18 -7.59
C TRP A 103 -18.84 10.98 -7.07
N LEU A 104 -19.09 10.02 -7.95
CA LEU A 104 -19.80 8.77 -7.68
C LEU A 104 -18.96 7.58 -8.17
N ILE A 105 -19.22 6.42 -7.58
CA ILE A 105 -18.59 5.16 -7.94
C ILE A 105 -19.35 4.57 -9.14
N ALA A 106 -18.68 4.44 -10.28
CA ALA A 106 -19.22 3.71 -11.42
C ALA A 106 -18.95 2.20 -11.28
N GLN A 107 -17.76 1.82 -10.79
CA GLN A 107 -17.40 0.43 -10.56
C GLN A 107 -16.46 0.36 -9.36
N MET A 108 -16.66 -0.64 -8.51
CA MET A 108 -15.73 -0.98 -7.43
C MET A 108 -15.56 -2.49 -7.36
N SER A 109 -14.34 -2.95 -7.25
CA SER A 109 -14.03 -4.35 -6.98
C SER A 109 -13.18 -4.46 -5.74
N GLU A 110 -13.56 -5.33 -4.83
CA GLU A 110 -12.76 -5.77 -3.70
C GLU A 110 -12.27 -7.19 -3.96
N SER A 111 -10.97 -7.37 -3.87
CA SER A 111 -10.36 -8.69 -3.94
C SER A 111 -9.71 -8.99 -2.60
N ALA A 112 -9.95 -10.20 -2.09
CA ALA A 112 -9.10 -10.79 -1.07
C ALA A 112 -7.72 -11.18 -1.63
N ASP A 113 -7.53 -11.08 -2.95
CA ASP A 113 -6.44 -11.71 -3.73
C ASP A 113 -5.10 -11.67 -3.00
N VAL A 114 -4.80 -12.87 -2.48
CA VAL A 114 -3.66 -13.34 -1.69
C VAL A 114 -3.04 -12.20 -0.89
N ALA A 115 -3.37 -12.12 0.41
CA ALA A 115 -2.56 -11.36 1.38
C ALA A 115 -1.09 -11.49 0.98
N ASP A 116 -0.50 -10.39 0.53
CA ASP A 116 0.80 -10.44 -0.16
C ASP A 116 1.73 -11.27 0.70
N SER A 117 2.17 -12.39 0.14
CA SER A 117 2.96 -13.32 0.93
C SER A 117 4.35 -12.73 1.02
N ILE A 118 5.01 -12.89 2.16
CA ILE A 118 6.44 -12.58 2.23
C ILE A 118 7.24 -13.35 1.16
N ALA A 119 6.71 -14.49 0.68
CA ALA A 119 7.28 -15.26 -0.44
C ALA A 119 7.28 -14.48 -1.77
N ASP A 120 6.40 -13.52 -1.97
CA ASP A 120 6.39 -12.68 -3.17
C ASP A 120 7.58 -11.72 -3.23
N LEU A 121 8.24 -11.49 -2.10
CA LEU A 121 9.49 -10.75 -1.99
C LEU A 121 10.73 -11.67 -2.03
N ALA A 122 10.57 -12.98 -2.25
CA ALA A 122 11.69 -13.93 -2.27
C ALA A 122 12.78 -13.57 -3.29
N TRP A 123 12.40 -12.90 -4.38
CA TRP A 123 13.34 -12.46 -5.41
C TRP A 123 14.35 -11.42 -4.89
N LEU A 124 14.03 -10.67 -3.82
CA LEU A 124 14.95 -9.73 -3.19
C LEU A 124 16.09 -10.43 -2.43
N VAL A 125 15.97 -11.70 -2.06
CA VAL A 125 16.98 -12.40 -1.27
C VAL A 125 18.33 -12.39 -1.98
N GLY A 126 19.37 -11.96 -1.29
CA GLY A 126 20.71 -11.79 -1.83
C GLY A 126 21.25 -10.38 -1.61
N GLU A 127 22.37 -10.09 -2.24
CA GLU A 127 23.07 -8.81 -2.14
C GLU A 127 22.85 -7.98 -3.40
N TRP A 128 22.69 -6.67 -3.20
CA TRP A 128 22.32 -5.72 -4.24
C TRP A 128 23.14 -4.44 -4.13
N LYS A 129 23.42 -3.83 -5.27
CA LYS A 129 24.14 -2.56 -5.35
C LYS A 129 23.57 -1.66 -6.44
N SER A 130 23.49 -0.36 -6.19
CA SER A 130 23.18 0.64 -7.23
C SER A 130 24.27 0.68 -8.31
N THR A 131 23.88 0.70 -9.58
CA THR A 131 24.83 0.92 -10.69
C THR A 131 25.30 2.39 -10.67
N SER A 132 26.59 2.65 -10.48
CA SER A 132 27.11 4.02 -10.33
C SER A 132 27.33 4.73 -11.66
N GLY A 133 27.04 6.04 -11.65
CA GLY A 133 27.46 7.00 -12.66
C GLY A 133 27.49 8.41 -12.07
N GLN A 134 26.41 8.84 -11.42
CA GLN A 134 26.29 10.06 -10.61
C GLN A 134 25.19 9.86 -9.55
N GLY A 135 25.50 9.88 -8.24
CA GLY A 135 24.52 9.69 -7.16
C GLY A 135 25.04 8.88 -5.96
N ALA A 136 24.19 8.66 -4.95
CA ALA A 136 24.50 7.87 -3.76
C ALA A 136 24.73 6.38 -4.11
N GLU A 137 25.75 5.75 -3.50
CA GLU A 137 25.97 4.31 -3.62
C GLU A 137 25.09 3.57 -2.60
N ILE A 138 24.09 2.84 -3.09
CA ILE A 138 23.18 2.04 -2.28
C ILE A 138 23.67 0.60 -2.31
N ARG A 139 23.77 -0.03 -1.13
CA ARG A 139 23.96 -1.48 -0.98
C ARG A 139 22.93 -2.03 -0.02
N THR A 140 22.33 -3.15 -0.39
CA THR A 140 21.35 -3.82 0.46
C THR A 140 21.53 -5.32 0.39
N THR A 141 21.49 -5.98 1.54
CA THR A 141 21.48 -7.45 1.66
C THR A 141 20.15 -7.87 2.26
N TYR A 142 19.43 -8.75 1.57
CA TYR A 142 18.21 -9.37 2.10
C TYR A 142 18.46 -10.84 2.41
N ALA A 143 18.04 -11.26 3.60
CA ALA A 143 18.12 -12.65 4.04
C ALA A 143 16.82 -13.09 4.72
N TRP A 144 16.47 -14.37 4.54
CA TRP A 144 15.36 -14.97 5.26
C TRP A 144 15.65 -15.07 6.77
N SER A 145 14.64 -14.81 7.59
CA SER A 145 14.61 -15.33 8.95
C SER A 145 14.58 -16.88 8.94
N PRO A 146 15.00 -17.56 10.02
CA PRO A 146 15.05 -19.03 10.04
C PRO A 146 13.72 -19.73 9.68
N ASN A 147 12.59 -19.12 10.05
CA ASN A 147 11.24 -19.64 9.76
C ASN A 147 10.62 -19.08 8.48
N LYS A 148 11.35 -18.26 7.70
CA LYS A 148 10.89 -17.57 6.49
C LYS A 148 9.59 -16.78 6.67
N LYS A 149 9.35 -16.27 7.88
CA LYS A 149 8.24 -15.36 8.16
C LYS A 149 8.61 -13.89 7.97
N PHE A 150 9.91 -13.61 7.99
CA PHE A 150 10.45 -12.27 7.78
C PHE A 150 11.62 -12.31 6.79
N LEU A 151 11.80 -11.21 6.07
CA LEU A 151 13.07 -10.85 5.44
C LEU A 151 13.77 -9.83 6.32
N HIS A 152 15.03 -10.08 6.65
CA HIS A 152 15.91 -9.08 7.25
C HIS A 152 16.68 -8.40 6.13
N ALA A 153 16.56 -7.08 6.03
CA ALA A 153 17.36 -6.27 5.14
C ALA A 153 18.43 -5.55 5.95
N GLN A 154 19.66 -5.49 5.45
CA GLN A 154 20.68 -4.58 5.94
C GLN A 154 21.07 -3.66 4.79
N PHE A 155 21.02 -2.36 5.00
CA PHE A 155 21.31 -1.38 3.96
C PHE A 155 22.38 -0.38 4.38
N SER A 156 23.05 0.16 3.37
CA SER A 156 23.95 1.30 3.50
C SER A 156 23.82 2.18 2.26
N ILE A 157 23.76 3.49 2.48
CA ILE A 157 23.71 4.53 1.47
C ILE A 157 24.94 5.38 1.70
N GLN A 158 25.87 5.37 0.76
CA GLN A 158 27.04 6.25 0.77
C GLN A 158 26.77 7.45 -0.13
N GLU A 159 26.45 8.58 0.51
CA GLU A 159 26.40 9.89 -0.13
C GLU A 159 27.40 10.83 0.57
N LYS A 160 27.99 11.77 -0.19
CA LYS A 160 29.08 12.63 0.33
C LYS A 160 28.68 13.46 1.55
N ALA A 161 27.39 13.79 1.70
CA ALA A 161 26.91 14.68 2.75
C ALA A 161 26.33 13.94 3.96
N MET A 162 25.74 12.75 3.76
CA MET A 162 25.05 12.03 4.83
C MET A 162 25.08 10.52 4.56
N PRO A 163 26.11 9.81 5.03
CA PRO A 163 26.11 8.36 4.98
C PRO A 163 25.04 7.81 5.92
N LEU A 164 24.15 6.96 5.41
CA LEU A 164 23.09 6.32 6.18
C LEU A 164 23.27 4.81 6.15
N SER A 165 23.02 4.14 7.26
CA SER A 165 22.98 2.69 7.29
C SER A 165 21.99 2.23 8.33
N GLY A 166 21.44 1.04 8.14
CA GLY A 166 20.43 0.51 9.04
C GLY A 166 20.03 -0.90 8.66
N PHE A 167 18.97 -1.36 9.31
CA PHE A 167 18.33 -2.62 8.97
C PHE A 167 16.82 -2.46 8.90
N GLN A 168 16.20 -3.37 8.17
CA GLN A 168 14.75 -3.50 8.10
C GLN A 168 14.33 -4.91 8.45
N VAL A 169 13.16 -5.04 9.07
CA VAL A 169 12.45 -6.30 9.20
C VAL A 169 11.19 -6.19 8.36
N ILE A 170 11.05 -7.03 7.35
CA ILE A 170 9.93 -7.04 6.41
C ILE A 170 9.13 -8.32 6.66
N GLY A 171 7.82 -8.21 6.85
CA GLY A 171 6.95 -9.35 7.13
C GLY A 171 5.49 -9.02 6.90
N VAL A 172 4.63 -10.00 7.15
CA VAL A 172 3.19 -9.74 7.24
C VAL A 172 2.90 -9.26 8.66
N ASP A 173 2.41 -8.03 8.81
CA ASP A 173 1.92 -7.53 10.09
C ASP A 173 0.66 -8.32 10.48
N PRO A 174 0.64 -8.99 11.65
CA PRO A 174 -0.52 -9.78 12.06
C PRO A 174 -1.77 -8.94 12.38
N GLU A 175 -1.65 -7.64 12.65
CA GLU A 175 -2.80 -6.76 12.89
C GLU A 175 -3.51 -6.40 11.58
N SER A 176 -2.76 -5.92 10.60
CA SER A 176 -3.29 -5.53 9.28
C SER A 176 -3.35 -6.66 8.26
N GLY A 177 -2.70 -7.80 8.50
CA GLY A 177 -2.58 -8.90 7.54
C GLY A 177 -1.83 -8.52 6.25
N SER A 178 -1.15 -7.38 6.22
CA SER A 178 -0.49 -6.81 5.04
C SER A 178 1.02 -6.88 5.16
N LEU A 179 1.74 -6.84 4.02
CA LEU A 179 3.20 -6.69 4.05
C LEU A 179 3.57 -5.32 4.60
N HIS A 180 4.46 -5.34 5.57
CA HIS A 180 4.91 -4.17 6.30
C HIS A 180 6.41 -4.31 6.59
N ASN A 181 7.12 -3.18 6.70
CA ASN A 181 8.48 -3.18 7.18
C ASN A 181 8.72 -2.16 8.29
N TRP A 182 9.53 -2.55 9.26
CA TRP A 182 10.10 -1.67 10.27
C TRP A 182 11.55 -1.38 9.92
N THR A 183 11.98 -0.14 10.07
CA THR A 183 13.32 0.36 9.75
C THR A 183 13.97 0.89 11.02
N PHE A 184 15.24 0.54 11.21
CA PHE A 184 16.07 0.99 12.31
C PHE A 184 17.39 1.50 11.74
N GLU A 185 17.64 2.80 11.89
CA GLU A 185 18.82 3.47 11.38
C GLU A 185 19.92 3.50 12.46
N ALA A 186 21.18 3.42 12.04
CA ALA A 186 22.32 3.29 12.94
C ALA A 186 22.57 4.54 13.79
N ASP A 187 22.07 5.69 13.38
CA ASP A 187 22.10 6.96 14.11
C ASP A 187 20.94 7.11 15.10
N GLY A 188 20.01 6.16 15.12
CA GLY A 188 18.86 6.14 16.04
C GLY A 188 17.53 6.52 15.39
N GLY A 189 17.50 6.85 14.10
CA GLY A 189 16.25 7.00 13.35
C GLY A 189 15.44 5.71 13.32
N VAL A 190 14.11 5.84 13.33
CA VAL A 190 13.17 4.71 13.24
C VAL A 190 12.10 5.02 12.22
N GLY A 191 11.62 4.01 11.52
CA GLY A 191 10.53 4.20 10.57
C GLY A 191 9.78 2.92 10.29
N GLU A 192 8.70 3.06 9.55
CA GLU A 192 7.82 1.97 9.18
C GLU A 192 7.18 2.25 7.83
N ALA A 193 6.81 1.20 7.09
CA ALA A 193 6.17 1.36 5.80
C ALA A 193 5.30 0.17 5.38
N ASP A 194 4.20 0.47 4.69
CA ASP A 194 3.28 -0.50 4.12
C ASP A 194 3.63 -0.81 2.66
N TRP A 195 3.64 -2.09 2.28
CA TRP A 195 3.92 -2.55 0.91
C TRP A 195 2.62 -2.76 0.13
N ILE A 196 2.53 -2.09 -1.01
CA ILE A 196 1.38 -2.05 -1.89
C ILE A 196 1.79 -2.62 -3.25
N ARG A 197 1.22 -3.76 -3.64
CA ARG A 197 1.45 -4.33 -4.96
C ARG A 197 0.86 -3.44 -6.05
N ASP A 198 1.66 -3.17 -7.09
CA ASP A 198 1.28 -2.50 -8.33
C ASP A 198 1.77 -3.33 -9.54
N GLY A 199 0.94 -4.28 -9.96
CA GLY A 199 1.32 -5.28 -10.95
C GLY A 199 2.51 -6.12 -10.46
N ASP A 200 3.63 -6.04 -11.21
CA ASP A 200 4.91 -6.69 -10.86
C ASP A 200 5.83 -5.79 -10.00
N ASN A 201 5.36 -4.61 -9.62
CA ASN A 201 6.07 -3.60 -8.85
C ASN A 201 5.51 -3.48 -7.44
N TRP A 202 6.23 -2.72 -6.59
CA TRP A 202 5.83 -2.40 -5.23
C TRP A 202 5.90 -0.91 -4.98
N LEU A 203 4.85 -0.34 -4.42
CA LEU A 203 4.87 0.95 -3.75
C LEU A 203 5.03 0.70 -2.26
N ILE A 204 5.89 1.44 -1.61
CA ILE A 204 6.23 1.31 -0.19
C ILE A 204 6.02 2.67 0.43
N GLN A 205 4.91 2.85 1.13
CA GLN A 205 4.54 4.12 1.74
C GLN A 205 5.04 4.14 3.16
N GLY A 206 6.00 5.04 3.44
CA GLY A 206 6.73 5.06 4.69
C GLY A 206 6.58 6.37 5.45
N SER A 207 6.74 6.23 6.76
CA SER A 207 6.96 7.33 7.69
C SER A 207 8.09 6.99 8.65
N GLY A 208 8.86 7.98 9.08
CA GLY A 208 9.92 7.80 10.05
C GLY A 208 10.16 9.02 10.92
N THR A 209 10.83 8.78 12.04
CA THR A 209 11.31 9.79 12.97
C THR A 209 12.83 9.77 12.93
N LEU A 210 13.42 10.90 12.57
CA LEU A 210 14.87 11.10 12.50
C LEU A 210 15.47 11.26 13.91
N VAL A 211 16.79 11.19 14.01
CA VAL A 211 17.53 11.32 15.29
C VAL A 211 17.28 12.64 16.02
N ASP A 212 16.98 13.72 15.30
CA ASP A 212 16.68 15.04 15.86
C ASP A 212 15.20 15.21 16.23
N GLY A 213 14.38 14.17 16.02
CA GLY A 213 12.94 14.18 16.24
C GLY A 213 12.12 14.68 15.06
N GLY A 214 12.76 15.08 13.95
CA GLY A 214 12.08 15.42 12.70
C GLY A 214 11.35 14.22 12.11
N SER A 215 10.30 14.49 11.35
CA SER A 215 9.47 13.49 10.70
C SER A 215 9.76 13.40 9.21
N LEU A 216 9.79 12.20 8.65
CA LEU A 216 9.95 11.96 7.22
C LEU A 216 8.76 11.12 6.74
N THR A 217 8.13 11.52 5.64
CA THR A 217 7.20 10.65 4.91
C THR A 217 7.62 10.55 3.46
N GLU A 218 7.41 9.40 2.84
CA GLU A 218 7.83 9.16 1.46
C GLU A 218 7.13 7.94 0.86
N THR A 219 7.07 7.88 -0.48
CA THR A 219 6.69 6.69 -1.22
C THR A 219 7.87 6.17 -2.01
N ASN A 220 8.35 4.98 -1.67
CA ASN A 220 9.39 4.28 -2.42
C ASN A 220 8.75 3.34 -3.45
N ILE A 221 9.23 3.36 -4.69
CA ILE A 221 8.74 2.52 -5.77
C ILE A 221 9.84 1.55 -6.20
N LEU A 222 9.58 0.24 -6.07
CA LEU A 222 10.42 -0.84 -6.56
C LEU A 222 9.81 -1.41 -7.83
N ARG A 223 10.50 -1.28 -8.95
CA ARG A 223 10.08 -1.89 -10.22
C ARG A 223 11.02 -3.01 -10.61
N ARG A 224 10.50 -4.24 -10.66
CA ARG A 224 11.29 -5.40 -11.09
C ARG A 224 11.53 -5.31 -12.60
N VAL A 225 12.79 -5.47 -13.01
CA VAL A 225 13.17 -5.48 -14.44
C VAL A 225 13.42 -6.92 -14.88
N ASP A 226 14.22 -7.65 -14.11
CA ASP A 226 14.52 -9.06 -14.29
C ASP A 226 14.93 -9.69 -12.94
N ASP A 227 15.49 -10.90 -12.95
CA ASP A 227 15.89 -11.63 -11.74
C ASP A 227 17.07 -11.00 -11.00
N ASP A 228 17.88 -10.20 -11.69
CA ASP A 228 19.11 -9.60 -11.17
C ASP A 228 19.08 -8.07 -11.22
N THR A 229 17.94 -7.48 -11.55
CA THR A 229 17.79 -6.03 -11.75
C THR A 229 16.41 -5.55 -11.29
N PHE A 230 16.40 -4.46 -10.52
CA PHE A 230 15.21 -3.64 -10.28
C PHE A 230 15.57 -2.15 -10.28
N THR A 231 14.58 -1.27 -10.37
CA THR A 231 14.78 0.16 -10.11
C THR A 231 14.14 0.56 -8.81
N TRP A 232 14.81 1.42 -8.05
CA TRP A 232 14.27 2.07 -6.86
C TRP A 232 14.09 3.56 -7.12
N GLN A 233 12.99 4.14 -6.66
CA GLN A 233 12.74 5.57 -6.74
C GLN A 233 12.02 6.02 -5.47
N SER A 234 12.40 7.16 -4.90
CA SER A 234 11.66 7.78 -3.79
C SER A 234 10.96 9.03 -4.28
N ILE A 235 9.65 9.11 -4.06
CA ILE A 235 8.76 10.21 -4.45
C ILE A 235 7.86 10.63 -3.28
N ASP A 236 7.09 11.71 -3.46
CA ASP A 236 6.10 12.21 -2.47
C ASP A 236 6.76 12.40 -1.08
N ARG A 237 7.94 13.02 -1.10
CA ARG A 237 8.83 13.11 0.07
C ARG A 237 8.51 14.38 0.85
N MET A 238 8.34 14.26 2.16
CA MET A 238 8.17 15.40 3.06
C MET A 238 9.07 15.23 4.28
N LEU A 239 9.86 16.27 4.60
CA LEU A 239 10.60 16.40 5.83
C LEU A 239 9.87 17.44 6.70
N ASP A 240 9.28 16.97 7.79
CA ASP A 240 8.27 17.69 8.54
C ASP A 240 7.14 18.18 7.63
N GLU A 241 6.94 19.48 7.54
CA GLU A 241 5.94 20.09 6.65
C GLU A 241 6.57 20.62 5.35
N VAL A 242 7.83 20.26 5.07
CA VAL A 242 8.58 20.74 3.89
C VAL A 242 8.65 19.64 2.83
N GLU A 243 8.06 19.90 1.67
CA GLU A 243 8.17 19.04 0.50
C GLU A 243 9.61 18.98 -0.02
N LEU A 244 10.10 17.76 -0.25
CA LEU A 244 11.40 17.49 -0.85
C LEU A 244 11.22 17.03 -2.29
N PRO A 245 12.17 17.35 -3.20
CA PRO A 245 12.12 16.85 -4.56
C PRO A 245 12.14 15.33 -4.63
N ASP A 246 11.37 14.80 -5.56
CA ASP A 246 11.45 13.41 -6.00
C ASP A 246 12.87 13.06 -6.47
N LEU A 247 13.29 11.85 -6.14
CA LEU A 247 14.54 11.32 -6.63
C LEU A 247 14.34 10.70 -8.02
N ALA A 248 15.37 10.81 -8.86
CA ALA A 248 15.41 10.07 -10.11
C ALA A 248 15.49 8.55 -9.82
N PRO A 249 14.87 7.69 -10.66
CA PRO A 249 14.99 6.25 -10.51
C PRO A 249 16.46 5.79 -10.56
N VAL A 250 16.87 5.00 -9.57
CA VAL A 250 18.19 4.40 -9.48
C VAL A 250 18.09 2.92 -9.88
N LYS A 251 18.94 2.48 -10.80
CA LYS A 251 19.05 1.07 -11.16
C LYS A 251 19.85 0.32 -10.09
N ILE A 252 19.27 -0.76 -9.57
CA ILE A 252 19.88 -1.66 -8.59
C ILE A 252 20.12 -3.01 -9.26
N THR A 253 21.32 -3.56 -9.08
CA THR A 253 21.74 -4.83 -9.67
C THR A 253 22.25 -5.77 -8.61
N ARG A 254 21.93 -7.06 -8.75
CA ARG A 254 22.40 -8.11 -7.84
C ARG A 254 23.92 -8.23 -7.92
N THR A 255 24.59 -8.32 -6.79
CA THR A 255 26.03 -8.65 -6.76
C THR A 255 26.17 -10.15 -6.88
N LYS A 256 27.08 -10.60 -7.77
CA LYS A 256 27.44 -12.02 -7.81
C LYS A 256 28.20 -12.34 -6.52
N PRO A 257 27.96 -13.49 -5.88
CA PRO A 257 28.74 -13.89 -4.72
C PRO A 257 30.22 -13.92 -5.10
N ALA A 258 31.07 -13.36 -4.22
CA ALA A 258 32.51 -13.48 -4.37
C ALA A 258 32.85 -14.99 -4.44
N LYS A 259 33.56 -15.38 -5.50
CA LYS A 259 34.08 -16.75 -5.65
C LYS A 259 35.14 -17.06 -4.59
#